data_AF-A0A929VBV1-F1
#
_entry.id   AF-A0A929VBV1-F1
#
_cell.length_a   1.000
_cell.length_b   1.000
_cell.length_c   1.000
_cell.angle_alpha   90.00
_cell.angle_beta   90.00
_cell.angle_gamma   90.00
#
_symmetry.space_group_name_H-M   'P 1'
#
loop_
_entity.id
_entity.type
_entity.pdbx_description
1 polymer ?
#
loop_
_entity_poly.entity_id
_entity_poly.type
_entity_poly.pdbx_seq_one_letter_code
_entity_poly.pdbx_strand_id
1 'polypeptide(L)' 'MAIKVTRKDQGEANENIIRRFNRKVLQSGIMPLAKSQLRFSKPISKRERRRKAILREIRKAEKTERIKLGLK' A
#
# COMPACT_ATOMS: atom_id res chain seq x y z
N MET A 1 14.62 8.64 -6.45
CA MET A 1 13.97 7.64 -7.31
C MET A 1 12.86 8.33 -8.10
N ALA A 2 13.12 8.70 -9.36
CA ALA A 2 12.17 9.47 -10.16
C ALA A 2 11.15 8.53 -10.82
N ILE A 3 9.86 8.73 -10.56
CA ILE A 3 8.79 7.93 -11.15
C ILE A 3 8.49 8.52 -12.53
N LYS A 4 8.94 7.84 -13.58
CA LYS A 4 8.64 8.20 -14.97
C LYS A 4 7.60 7.26 -15.58
N VAL A 5 6.63 7.85 -16.28
CA VAL A 5 5.67 7.14 -17.14
C VAL A 5 5.74 7.80 -18.50
N THR A 6 6.20 7.05 -19.50
CA THR A 6 6.16 7.47 -20.90
C THR A 6 4.87 6.97 -21.54
N ARG A 7 4.49 7.59 -22.67
CA ARG A 7 3.45 7.05 -23.56
C ARG A 7 3.92 5.72 -24.12
N LYS A 8 2.99 4.77 -24.24
CA LYS A 8 3.27 3.49 -24.91
C LYS A 8 3.07 3.63 -26.42
N ASP A 9 1.94 4.22 -26.80
CA ASP A 9 1.54 4.42 -28.19
C ASP A 9 1.01 5.85 -28.39
N GLN A 10 1.03 6.32 -29.64
CA GLN A 10 0.55 7.68 -29.99
C GLN A 10 -0.96 7.85 -29.82
N GLY A 11 -1.73 6.76 -29.85
CA GLY A 11 -3.18 6.76 -29.63
C GLY A 11 -3.61 6.69 -28.16
N GLU A 12 -2.68 6.75 -27.20
CA GLU A 12 -3.03 6.67 -25.79
C GLU A 12 -3.70 7.97 -25.30
N ALA A 13 -4.93 7.86 -24.82
CA ALA A 13 -5.63 8.95 -24.15
C ALA A 13 -4.85 9.45 -22.91
N ASN A 14 -4.78 10.77 -22.73
CA ASN A 14 -4.02 11.40 -21.65
C ASN A 14 -4.41 10.91 -20.24
N GLU A 15 -5.70 10.62 -20.04
CA GLU A 15 -6.22 10.11 -18.77
C GLU A 15 -5.62 8.77 -18.37
N ASN A 16 -5.34 7.89 -19.35
CA ASN A 16 -4.76 6.58 -19.08
C ASN A 16 -3.31 6.72 -18.60
N ILE A 17 -2.57 7.69 -19.14
CA ILE A 17 -1.22 8.03 -18.70
C ILE A 17 -1.26 8.50 -17.23
N ILE A 18 -2.18 9.41 -16.90
CA ILE A 18 -2.37 9.93 -15.54
C ILE A 18 -2.74 8.80 -14.57
N ARG A 19 -3.66 7.90 -14.95
CA ARG A 19 -4.04 6.73 -14.14
C ARG A 19 -2.84 5.82 -13.86
N ARG A 20 -2.01 5.53 -14.86
CA ARG A 20 -0.79 4.73 -14.66
C ARG A 20 0.22 5.42 -13.76
N PHE A 21 0.41 6.72 -13.95
CA PHE A 21 1.28 7.52 -13.09
C PHE A 21 0.81 7.44 -11.65
N ASN A 22 -0.47 7.71 -11.37
CA ASN A 22 -1.05 7.61 -10.04
C ASN A 22 -0.87 6.21 -9.44
N ARG A 23 -1.11 5.14 -10.22
CA ARG A 23 -0.86 3.77 -9.76
C ARG A 23 0.61 3.52 -9.41
N LYS A 24 1.56 3.97 -10.23
CA LYS A 24 3.00 3.83 -9.93
C LYS A 24 3.41 4.64 -8.70
N VAL A 25 2.88 5.86 -8.53
CA VAL A 25 3.11 6.69 -7.34
C VAL A 25 2.63 5.98 -6.09
N LEU A 26 1.42 5.43 -6.09
CA LEU A 26 0.90 4.67 -4.96
C LEU A 26 1.69 3.39 -4.69
N GLN A 27 2.05 2.63 -5.74
CA GLN A 27 2.81 1.39 -5.62
C GLN A 27 4.23 1.63 -5.08
N SER A 28 4.86 2.75 -5.43
CA SER A 28 6.20 3.10 -4.93
C SER A 28 6.24 3.37 -3.42
N GLY A 29 5.08 3.61 -2.79
CA GLY A 29 5.01 3.90 -1.35
C GLY A 29 5.62 5.24 -0.94
N ILE A 30 5.97 6.10 -1.91
CA ILE A 30 6.63 7.39 -1.63
C ILE A 30 5.74 8.34 -0.82
N MET A 31 4.42 8.28 -1.03
CA MET A 31 3.44 9.11 -0.32
C MET A 31 3.36 8.79 1.19
N PRO A 32 3.19 7.52 1.61
CA PRO A 32 3.32 7.13 3.01
C PRO A 32 4.67 7.49 3.63
N LEU A 33 5.76 7.29 2.89
CA LEU A 33 7.11 7.57 3.37
C LEU A 33 7.31 9.06 3.61
N ALA A 34 6.96 9.91 2.64
CA ALA A 34 7.03 11.36 2.78
C ALA A 34 6.16 11.85 3.96
N LYS A 35 4.94 11.33 4.10
CA LYS A 35 4.07 11.65 5.25
C LYS A 35 4.68 11.25 6.59
N SER A 36 5.33 10.09 6.66
CA SER A 36 5.99 9.62 7.88
C SER A 36 7.21 10.44 8.27
N GLN A 37 7.86 11.10 7.31
CA GLN A 37 9.03 11.96 7.54
C GLN A 37 8.67 13.36 8.02
N LEU A 38 7.41 13.80 7.88
CA LEU A 38 6.97 15.14 8.31
C LEU A 38 7.14 15.37 9.82
N ARG A 39 7.19 14.30 10.63
CA ARG A 39 7.37 14.37 12.08
C ARG A 39 8.28 13.24 12.54
N PHE A 40 9.12 13.53 13.53
CA PHE A 40 9.94 12.50 14.18
C PHE A 40 9.04 11.53 14.96
N SER A 41 9.31 10.23 14.82
CA SER A 41 8.73 9.18 15.66
C SER A 41 9.83 8.19 16.05
N LYS A 42 9.77 7.68 17.28
CA LYS A 42 10.70 6.66 17.75
C LYS A 42 10.52 5.38 16.91
N PRO A 43 11.61 4.65 16.59
CA PRO A 43 11.50 3.39 15.88
C PRO A 43 10.64 2.39 16.68
N ILE A 44 9.82 1.62 15.97
CA ILE A 44 8.87 0.69 16.59
C ILE A 44 9.59 -0.30 17.50
N SER A 45 9.14 -0.38 18.75
CA SER A 45 9.68 -1.31 19.75
C SER A 45 9.36 -2.77 19.40
N LYS A 46 10.15 -3.72 19.95
CA LYS A 46 9.90 -5.18 19.75
C LYS A 46 8.49 -5.59 20.19
N ARG A 47 7.99 -5.02 21.31
CA ARG A 47 6.66 -5.32 21.86
C ARG A 47 5.54 -4.84 20.93
N GLU A 48 5.63 -3.62 20.41
CA GLU A 48 4.64 -3.07 19.48
C GLU A 48 4.64 -3.82 18.14
N ARG A 49 5.82 -4.21 17.64
CA ARG A 49 5.94 -5.04 16.44
C ARG A 49 5.22 -6.37 16.61
N ARG A 50 5.42 -7.04 17.75
CA ARG A 50 4.75 -8.32 18.09
C ARG A 50 3.24 -8.16 18.18
N ARG A 51 2.75 -7.12 18.88
CA ARG A 51 1.30 -6.84 18.96
C ARG A 51 0.66 -6.64 17.59
N LYS A 52 1.31 -5.87 16.70
CA LYS A 52 0.83 -5.68 15.32
C LYS A 52 0.83 -6.98 14.52
N ALA A 53 1.81 -7.86 14.71
CA ALA A 53 1.86 -9.16 14.05
C ALA A 53 0.71 -10.08 14.50
N ILE A 54 0.48 -10.19 15.81
CA ILE A 54 -0.63 -10.98 16.38
C ILE A 54 -1.98 -10.51 15.82
N LEU A 55 -2.22 -9.20 15.78
CA LEU A 55 -3.45 -8.66 15.19
C LEU A 55 -3.62 -8.98 13.70
N ARG A 56 -2.53 -9.06 12.93
CA ARG A 56 -2.59 -9.47 11.52
C ARG A 56 -2.94 -10.94 11.38
N GLU A 57 -2.41 -11.80 12.24
CA GLU A 57 -2.75 -13.23 12.26
C GLU A 57 -4.21 -13.46 12.64
N ILE A 58 -4.70 -12.78 13.69
CA ILE A 58 -6.10 -12.85 14.11
C ILE A 58 -7.01 -12.44 12.95
N ARG A 59 -6.77 -11.28 12.31
CA ARG A 59 -7.58 -10.83 11.17
C ARG A 59 -7.51 -11.77 9.98
N LYS A 60 -6.36 -12.41 9.75
CA LYS A 60 -6.21 -13.42 8.69
C LYS A 60 -7.05 -14.66 8.99
N ALA A 61 -7.01 -15.14 10.24
CA ALA A 61 -7.80 -16.28 10.69
C ALA A 61 -9.31 -15.98 10.61
N GLU A 62 -9.75 -14.83 11.12
CA GLU A 62 -11.15 -14.38 11.00
C GLU A 62 -11.61 -14.32 9.55
N LYS A 63 -10.78 -13.76 8.65
CA LYS A 63 -11.07 -13.72 7.22
C LYS A 63 -11.20 -15.12 6.63
N THR A 64 -10.31 -16.05 6.96
CA THR A 64 -10.38 -17.43 6.45
C THR A 64 -11.61 -18.17 6.97
N GLU A 65 -11.99 -17.98 8.23
CA GLU A 65 -13.20 -18.59 8.78
C GLU A 65 -14.48 -18.02 8.15
N ARG A 66 -14.55 -16.70 7.92
CA ARG A 66 -15.68 -16.09 7.18
C ARG A 66 -15.82 -16.67 5.77
N ILE A 67 -14.70 -16.82 5.06
CA ILE A 67 -14.68 -17.44 3.72
C ILE A 67 -15.18 -18.89 3.78
N LYS A 68 -14.73 -19.68 4.76
CA LYS A 68 -15.21 -21.07 4.95
C LYS A 68 -16.71 -21.13 5.22
N LEU A 69 -17.24 -20.19 6.00
CA LEU A 69 -18.66 -20.09 6.34
C LEU A 69 -19.52 -19.50 5.20
N GLY A 70 -18.92 -19.16 4.04
CA GLY A 70 -19.63 -18.56 2.91
C GLY A 70 -20.13 -17.13 3.16
N LEU A 71 -19.69 -16.52 4.26
CA LEU A 71 -20.03 -15.15 4.64
C LEU A 71 -19.06 -14.20 3.92
N LYS A 72 -19.57 -13.47 2.92
CA LYS A 72 -18.81 -12.44 2.20
C LYS A 72 -18.61 -11.18 3.04
#